data_AF-B9RTP1-F1
#
_entry.id   AF-B9RTP1-F1
#
_cell.length_a   1.000
_cell.length_b   1.000
_cell.length_c   1.000
_cell.angle_alpha   90.00
_cell.angle_beta   90.00
_cell.angle_gamma   90.00
#
_symmetry.space_group_name_H-M   'P 1'
#
loop_
_entity.id
_entity.type
_entity.pdbx_description
1 polymer ?
#
loop_
_entity_poly.entity_id
_entity_poly.type
_entity_poly.pdbx_seq_one_letter_code
_entity_poly.pdbx_strand_id
1 'polypeptide(L)'
;MVVKTIFDDMPELERLEALVDVENLGSERVLEKAGFMREGVLRKYCILHGQSRDLQKEMRKGEKRRRRPSSKRATANAMLAMLFER
;
A
#
# COMPACT_ATOMS: atom_id res chain seq x y z
N MET A 1 8.93 9.68 -6.88
CA MET A 1 7.85 9.98 -5.90
C MET A 1 8.19 9.29 -4.59
N VAL A 2 8.23 10.03 -3.48
CA VAL A 2 8.71 9.58 -2.15
C VAL A 2 8.04 8.29 -1.65
N VAL A 3 6.75 8.11 -1.96
CA VAL A 3 5.99 6.93 -1.53
C VAL A 3 6.49 5.64 -2.17
N LYS A 4 7.04 5.71 -3.40
CA LYS A 4 7.60 4.52 -4.06
C LYS A 4 8.92 4.10 -3.41
N THR A 5 9.78 5.07 -3.10
CA THR A 5 11.08 4.83 -2.47
C THR A 5 10.96 4.18 -1.10
N ILE A 6 9.92 4.52 -0.30
CA ILE A 6 9.69 3.88 1.01
C ILE A 6 9.57 2.36 0.90
N PHE A 7 8.86 1.84 -0.12
CA PHE A 7 8.74 0.39 -0.30
C PHE A 7 10.01 -0.27 -0.86
N ASP A 8 10.87 0.51 -1.53
CA ASP A 8 12.17 0.05 -1.99
C ASP A 8 13.18 -0.02 -0.82
N ASP A 9 13.13 0.97 0.08
CA ASP A 9 14.02 1.09 1.24
C ASP A 9 13.61 0.16 2.40
N MET A 10 12.30 -0.12 2.53
CA MET A 10 11.72 -1.00 3.57
C MET A 10 10.93 -2.14 2.90
N PRO A 11 11.60 -3.18 2.39
CA PRO A 11 10.95 -4.24 1.62
C PRO A 11 9.99 -5.11 2.44
N GLU A 12 10.10 -5.12 3.76
CA GLU A 12 9.15 -5.75 4.70
C GLU A 12 7.86 -4.94 4.91
N LEU A 13 7.82 -3.67 4.48
CA LEU A 13 6.63 -2.84 4.61
C LEU A 13 5.57 -3.27 3.60
N GLU A 14 4.53 -3.94 4.07
CA GLU A 14 3.45 -4.43 3.18
C GLU A 14 2.46 -3.32 2.78
N ARG A 15 2.32 -2.29 3.62
CA ARG A 15 1.20 -1.35 3.55
C ARG A 15 1.54 -0.03 4.22
N LEU A 16 1.15 1.07 3.57
CA LEU A 16 1.24 2.41 4.10
C LEU A 16 -0.16 2.97 4.30
N GLU A 17 -0.41 3.53 5.48
CA GLU A 17 -1.64 4.21 5.82
C GLU A 17 -1.41 5.73 5.89
N ALA A 18 -2.40 6.50 5.48
CA ALA A 18 -2.42 7.94 5.60
C ALA A 18 -3.74 8.36 6.25
N LEU A 19 -3.67 9.36 7.14
CA LEU A 19 -4.81 9.97 7.80
C LEU A 19 -4.84 11.44 7.44
N VAL A 20 -5.97 11.89 6.90
CA VAL A 20 -6.19 13.28 6.50
C VAL A 20 -7.49 13.76 7.13
N ASP A 21 -7.54 15.00 7.60
CA ASP A 21 -8.80 15.60 8.04
C ASP A 21 -9.78 15.63 6.86
N VAL A 22 -11.01 15.16 7.07
CA VAL A 22 -12.07 15.14 6.05
C VAL A 22 -12.36 16.52 5.46
N GLU A 23 -12.03 17.60 6.17
CA GLU A 23 -12.17 18.97 5.68
C GLU A 23 -10.99 19.41 4.78
N ASN A 24 -9.88 18.67 4.76
CA ASN A 24 -8.69 18.98 3.97
C ASN A 24 -8.66 18.26 2.61
N LEU A 25 -9.57 18.68 1.72
CA LEU A 25 -9.70 18.14 0.36
C LEU A 25 -8.42 18.26 -0.49
N GLY A 26 -7.53 19.20 -0.15
CA GLY A 26 -6.24 19.35 -0.83
C GLY A 26 -5.33 18.15 -0.59
N SER A 27 -5.21 17.73 0.66
CA SER A 27 -4.38 16.58 1.04
C SER A 27 -4.97 15.27 0.52
N GLU A 28 -6.29 15.12 0.50
CA GLU A 28 -6.95 13.95 -0.10
C GLU A 28 -6.58 13.80 -1.58
N ARG A 29 -6.62 14.89 -2.36
CA ARG A 29 -6.22 14.85 -3.79
C ARG A 29 -4.74 14.52 -3.97
N VAL A 30 -3.88 14.92 -3.03
CA VAL A 30 -2.46 14.56 -3.07
C VAL A 30 -2.28 13.07 -2.82
N LEU A 31 -3.00 12.50 -1.86
CA LEU A 31 -2.99 11.07 -1.56
C LEU A 31 -3.52 10.24 -2.74
N GLU A 32 -4.62 10.68 -3.36
CA GLU A 32 -5.18 10.06 -4.56
C GLU A 32 -4.15 10.04 -5.70
N LYS A 33 -3.49 11.18 -5.98
CA LYS A 33 -2.40 11.26 -6.97
C LYS A 33 -1.19 10.42 -6.61
N ALA A 34 -0.95 10.21 -5.31
CA ALA A 34 0.10 9.33 -4.81
C ALA A 34 -0.32 7.85 -4.81
N GLY A 35 -1.50 7.50 -5.32
CA GLY A 35 -1.98 6.12 -5.46
C GLY A 35 -2.48 5.49 -4.16
N PHE A 36 -2.91 6.32 -3.20
CA PHE A 36 -3.67 5.83 -2.05
C PHE A 36 -5.13 5.61 -2.45
N MET A 37 -5.76 4.66 -1.76
CA MET A 37 -7.18 4.35 -1.90
C MET A 37 -7.89 4.64 -0.58
N ARG A 38 -9.07 5.24 -0.66
CA ARG A 38 -9.93 5.51 0.50
C ARG A 38 -10.39 4.20 1.14
N GLU A 39 -10.19 4.09 2.45
CA GLU A 39 -10.59 2.92 3.26
C GLU A 39 -11.85 3.22 4.09
N GLY A 40 -11.95 4.43 4.68
CA GLY A 40 -13.11 4.83 5.46
C GLY A 40 -12.90 6.12 6.27
N VAL A 41 -13.95 6.58 6.96
CA VAL A 41 -13.88 7.75 7.85
C VAL A 41 -13.84 7.31 9.30
N LEU A 42 -12.82 7.74 10.03
CA LEU A 42 -12.66 7.55 11.46
C LEU A 42 -13.29 8.73 12.19
N ARG A 43 -14.43 8.50 12.84
CA ARG A 43 -15.21 9.54 13.52
C ARG A 43 -14.59 9.91 14.87
N LYS A 44 -14.48 11.20 15.16
CA LYS A 44 -13.91 11.74 16.41
C LYS A 44 -12.55 11.13 16.77
N TYR A 45 -11.72 10.87 15.76
CA TYR A 45 -10.51 10.08 15.91
C TYR A 45 -9.38 10.85 16.60
N CYS A 46 -9.30 12.17 16.38
CA CYS A 46 -8.28 13.02 16.99
C CYS A 46 -8.85 14.35 17.47
N ILE A 47 -8.08 15.02 18.33
CA ILE A 47 -8.37 16.40 18.75
C ILE A 47 -7.33 17.30 18.09
N LEU A 48 -7.76 18.17 17.20
CA LEU A 48 -6.93 19.20 16.57
C LEU A 48 -7.45 20.56 16.98
N HIS A 49 -6.57 21.41 17.52
CA HIS A 49 -6.92 22.74 18.02
C HIS A 49 -8.12 22.75 18.99
N GLY A 50 -8.18 21.75 19.88
CA GLY A 50 -9.25 21.63 20.88
C GLY A 50 -10.59 21.15 20.33
N GLN A 51 -10.69 20.83 19.05
CA GLN A 51 -11.90 20.31 18.41
C GLN A 51 -11.71 18.84 18.03
N SER A 52 -12.75 18.03 18.25
CA SER A 52 -12.77 16.65 17.78
C SER A 52 -12.96 16.63 16.27
N ARG A 53 -12.07 15.93 15.56
CA ARG A 53 -12.04 15.86 14.10
C ARG A 53 -12.23 14.43 13.61
N ASP A 54 -12.91 14.32 12.48
CA ASP A 54 -13.03 13.09 11.72
C ASP A 54 -11.86 13.02 10.75
N LEU A 55 -11.24 11.85 10.63
CA LEU A 55 -10.14 11.63 9.69
C LEU A 55 -10.56 10.65 8.59
N GLN A 56 -10.28 10.99 7.34
CA GLN A 56 -10.29 10.07 6.22
C GLN A 56 -9.05 9.19 6.30
N LYS A 57 -9.29 7.88 6.43
CA LYS A 57 -8.26 6.85 6.32
C LYS A 57 -8.10 6.45 4.87
N GLU A 58 -6.86 6.47 4.40
CA GLU A 58 -6.47 6.00 3.09
C GLU A 58 -5.28 5.06 3.17
N MET A 59 -5.14 4.21 2.17
CA MET A 59 -4.18 3.11 2.19
C MET A 59 -3.53 2.88 0.83
N ARG A 60 -2.23 2.63 0.84
CA ARG A 60 -1.48 2.15 -0.33
C ARG A 60 -0.74 0.86 0.01
N LYS A 61 -0.93 -0.18 -0.78
CA LYS A 61 -0.17 -1.43 -0.64
C LYS A 61 1.19 -1.31 -1.34
N GLY A 62 2.21 -1.92 -0.76
CA GLY A 62 3.48 -2.11 -1.43
C GLY A 62 3.30 -3.02 -2.64
N GLU A 63 3.97 -2.70 -3.75
CA GLU A 63 4.00 -3.60 -4.90
C GLU A 63 4.81 -4.83 -4.50
N LYS A 64 4.16 -5.97 -4.26
CA LYS A 64 4.87 -7.22 -4.00
C LYS A 64 5.68 -7.55 -5.25
N ARG A 65 6.97 -7.24 -5.23
CA ARG A 65 7.92 -7.74 -6.23
C ARG A 65 7.73 -9.25 -6.28
N ARG A 66 7.16 -9.74 -7.40
CA ARG A 66 7.24 -11.17 -7.74
C ARG A 66 8.71 -11.51 -7.61
N ARG A 67 9.09 -12.24 -6.55
CA ARG A 67 10.45 -12.77 -6.44
C ARG A 67 10.69 -13.53 -7.73
N ARG A 68 11.60 -13.06 -8.59
CA ARG A 68 12.06 -13.88 -9.70
C ARG A 68 12.53 -15.17 -9.05
N PRO A 69 11.99 -16.34 -9.44
CA PRO A 69 12.50 -17.57 -8.86
C PRO A 69 14.00 -17.58 -9.16
N SER A 70 14.82 -17.82 -8.15
CA SER A 70 16.22 -18.17 -8.38
C SER A 70 16.23 -19.27 -9.45
N SER A 71 17.05 -19.15 -10.50
CA SER A 71 16.85 -19.91 -11.75
C SER A 71 16.62 -21.42 -11.53
N LYS A 72 17.22 -22.00 -10.48
CA LYS A 72 17.01 -23.39 -10.05
C LYS A 72 15.55 -23.73 -9.67
N ARG A 73 14.81 -22.82 -9.00
CA ARG A 73 13.38 -23.01 -8.64
C ARG A 73 12.45 -22.81 -9.83
N ALA A 74 12.79 -21.93 -10.76
CA ALA A 74 12.01 -21.75 -12.00
C ALA A 74 12.06 -23.01 -12.86
N THR A 75 13.25 -23.59 -13.05
CA THR A 75 13.42 -24.83 -13.82
C THR A 75 12.73 -26.02 -13.17
N ALA A 76 12.83 -26.15 -11.83
CA ALA A 76 12.16 -27.23 -11.11
C ALA A 76 10.62 -27.14 -11.24
N ASN A 77 10.04 -25.95 -11.08
CA ASN A 77 8.59 -25.77 -11.22
C ASN A 77 8.12 -25.93 -12.68
N ALA A 78 8.93 -25.53 -13.66
CA ALA A 78 8.64 -25.78 -15.08
C ALA A 78 8.71 -27.28 -15.42
N MET A 79 9.71 -28.01 -14.92
CA MET A 79 9.80 -29.46 -15.09
C MET A 79 8.64 -30.18 -14.41
N LEU A 80 8.25 -29.77 -13.20
CA LEU A 80 7.15 -30.39 -12.48
C LEU A 80 5.81 -30.19 -13.22
N ALA A 81 5.58 -29.00 -13.78
CA ALA A 81 4.39 -28.72 -14.59
C ALA A 81 4.36 -29.55 -15.88
N MET A 82 5.50 -29.70 -16.58
CA MET A 82 5.59 -30.54 -17.79
C MET A 82 5.40 -32.04 -17.51
N LEU A 83 5.74 -32.51 -16.30
CA LEU A 83 5.57 -33.89 -15.89
C LEU A 83 4.13 -34.23 -15.45
N PHE A 84 3.34 -33.22 -15.07
CA PHE A 84 1.97 -33.41 -14.55
C PHE A 84 0.87 -33.17 -15.60
N GLU A 85 1.21 -32.65 -16.79
CA GLU A 85 0.30 -32.46 -17.94
C GLU A 85 0.37 -33.62 -18.98
N ARG A 86 0.71 -34.84 -18.56
CA ARG A 86 0.54 -36.06 -19.37
C ARG A 86 -0.35 -37.07 -18.68
#